data_AF-A0AAW0S6P8-F1
#
_entry.id   AF-A0AAW0S6P8-F1
#
_cell.length_a   1.000
_cell.length_b   1.000
_cell.length_c   1.000
_cell.angle_alpha   90.00
_cell.angle_beta   90.00
_cell.angle_gamma   90.00
#
_symmetry.space_group_name_H-M   'P 1'
#
loop_
_entity.id
_entity.type
_entity.pdbx_description
1 polymer ?
#
loop_
_entity_poly.entity_id
_entity_poly.type
_entity_poly.pdbx_seq_one_letter_code
_entity_poly.pdbx_strand_id
1 'polypeptide(L)'
;MSSDLNFFPTDVDNMINIIDTSKTLCQEQVSRFERAINDELASLSDELQGTASDPSRAYPHNLTFIGHYQWLPLPTVVYELEYPRLNKIKWSYVAEKVAAMIGIIFVMIQVSQYYIYPVVLVTIEMRENGMPLIARFREFPWLLGDLLFPFMMEYLLTWYLIWETVLNILAELTYFADRHFYDAWWNSVSWDQFARDWNRPVHIFLLRHVYHSSISSLKVNKHAATIITFFLSAYVSIAARSLESNELAERS
;
A
#
# COMPACT_ATOMS: atom_id res chain seq x y z
N MET A 1 -1.58 -29.22 -6.68
CA MET A 1 -2.51 -30.32 -6.99
C MET A 1 -3.53 -30.32 -5.87
N SER A 2 -4.62 -29.58 -6.08
CA SER A 2 -5.67 -29.29 -5.10
C SER A 2 -6.88 -30.10 -5.52
N SER A 3 -7.09 -31.23 -4.87
CA SER A 3 -8.27 -32.06 -5.00
C SER A 3 -8.69 -32.37 -3.57
N ASP A 4 -9.64 -31.58 -3.03
CA ASP A 4 -10.58 -31.95 -1.95
C ASP A 4 -11.37 -30.70 -1.49
N LEU A 5 -11.88 -29.92 -2.45
CA LEU A 5 -12.82 -28.81 -2.21
C LEU A 5 -14.23 -29.12 -2.77
N ASN A 6 -14.50 -30.38 -3.12
CA ASN A 6 -15.82 -30.83 -3.56
C ASN A 6 -16.65 -31.30 -2.35
N PHE A 7 -16.97 -30.35 -1.49
CA PHE A 7 -18.09 -30.48 -0.57
C PHE A 7 -19.37 -30.39 -1.39
N PHE A 8 -20.05 -31.52 -1.63
CA PHE A 8 -21.25 -31.53 -2.46
C PHE A 8 -22.37 -30.71 -1.79
N PRO A 9 -23.02 -29.77 -2.51
CA PRO A 9 -24.16 -28.99 -2.00
C PRO A 9 -25.28 -29.86 -1.39
N THR A 10 -25.42 -31.09 -1.90
CA THR A 10 -26.44 -32.05 -1.48
C THR A 10 -26.34 -32.52 -0.04
N ASP A 11 -25.16 -32.49 0.60
CA ASP A 11 -25.02 -33.00 1.98
C ASP A 11 -25.45 -31.99 3.04
N VAL A 12 -25.15 -30.69 2.87
CA VAL A 12 -25.66 -29.65 3.79
C VAL A 12 -27.13 -29.39 3.58
N ASP A 13 -27.60 -29.41 2.34
CA ASP A 13 -29.03 -29.26 2.04
C ASP A 13 -29.84 -30.44 2.62
N ASN A 14 -29.30 -31.67 2.57
CA ASN A 14 -29.90 -32.82 3.25
C ASN A 14 -29.88 -32.67 4.79
N MET A 15 -28.84 -32.07 5.36
CA MET A 15 -28.71 -31.84 6.80
C MET A 15 -29.71 -30.79 7.31
N ILE A 16 -29.90 -29.68 6.60
CA ILE A 16 -30.91 -28.65 6.92
C ILE A 16 -32.31 -29.29 6.92
N ASN A 17 -32.59 -30.14 5.93
CA ASN A 17 -33.87 -30.83 5.79
C ASN A 17 -34.12 -31.84 6.94
N ILE A 18 -33.08 -32.51 7.45
CA ILE A 18 -33.20 -33.46 8.58
C ILE A 18 -33.46 -32.73 9.91
N ILE A 19 -32.86 -31.56 10.10
CA ILE A 19 -33.09 -30.69 11.28
C ILE A 19 -34.54 -30.17 11.26
N ASP A 20 -35.04 -29.73 10.12
CA ASP A 20 -36.43 -29.30 9.93
C ASP A 20 -37.46 -30.43 10.13
N THR A 21 -37.06 -31.69 9.87
CA THR A 21 -37.96 -32.86 9.99
C THR A 21 -37.91 -33.51 11.40
N SER A 22 -37.10 -33.03 12.35
CA SER A 22 -36.96 -33.58 13.71
C SER A 22 -36.70 -35.10 13.79
N LYS A 23 -36.02 -35.68 12.78
CA LYS A 23 -35.67 -37.11 12.79
C LYS A 23 -34.43 -37.36 13.66
N THR A 24 -34.42 -38.46 14.41
CA THR A 24 -33.27 -38.86 15.24
C THR A 24 -32.08 -39.26 14.35
N LEU A 25 -30.94 -38.60 14.54
CA LEU A 25 -29.70 -38.89 13.83
C LEU A 25 -29.15 -40.26 14.23
N CYS A 26 -28.68 -41.05 13.25
CA CYS A 26 -27.95 -42.29 13.52
C CYS A 26 -26.57 -41.97 14.12
N GLN A 27 -26.04 -42.85 14.99
CA GLN A 27 -24.77 -42.64 15.70
C GLN A 27 -23.57 -42.38 14.75
N GLU A 28 -23.59 -42.96 13.55
CA GLU A 28 -22.59 -42.68 12.51
C GLU A 28 -22.66 -41.23 12.00
N GLN A 29 -23.87 -40.69 11.79
CA GLN A 29 -24.07 -39.31 11.34
C GLN A 29 -23.65 -38.30 12.42
N VAL A 30 -23.92 -38.61 13.70
CA VAL A 30 -23.46 -37.79 14.84
C VAL A 30 -21.93 -37.73 14.89
N SER A 31 -21.25 -38.87 14.70
CA SER A 31 -19.77 -38.90 14.71
C SER A 31 -19.14 -38.14 13.54
N ARG A 32 -19.79 -38.13 12.37
CA ARG A 32 -19.34 -37.35 11.20
C ARG A 32 -19.54 -35.86 11.43
N PHE A 33 -20.65 -35.47 12.05
CA PHE A 33 -20.94 -34.09 12.42
C PHE A 33 -19.96 -33.57 13.48
N GLU A 34 -19.67 -34.37 14.50
CA GLU A 34 -18.68 -34.03 15.53
C GLU A 34 -17.29 -33.84 14.91
N ARG A 35 -16.89 -34.72 13.97
CA ARG A 35 -15.63 -34.56 13.25
C ARG A 35 -15.61 -33.28 12.42
N ALA A 36 -16.67 -33.01 11.65
CA ALA A 36 -16.76 -31.80 10.83
C ALA A 36 -16.69 -30.51 11.66
N ILE A 37 -17.38 -30.46 12.80
CA ILE A 37 -17.31 -29.33 13.74
C ILE A 37 -15.90 -29.18 14.31
N ASN A 38 -15.26 -30.27 14.70
CA ASN A 38 -13.90 -30.22 15.24
C ASN A 38 -12.88 -29.79 14.17
N ASP A 39 -13.07 -30.20 12.92
CA ASP A 39 -12.23 -29.79 11.78
C ASP A 39 -12.44 -28.29 11.46
N GLU A 40 -13.67 -27.78 11.47
CA GLU A 40 -13.94 -26.35 11.31
C GLU A 40 -13.41 -25.53 12.50
N LEU A 41 -13.60 -26.00 13.73
CA LEU A 41 -13.03 -25.37 14.94
C LEU A 41 -11.51 -25.31 14.87
N ALA A 42 -10.86 -26.38 14.40
CA ALA A 42 -9.42 -26.42 14.20
C ALA A 42 -8.98 -25.40 13.13
N SER A 43 -9.66 -25.36 11.99
CA SER A 43 -9.41 -24.37 10.93
C SER A 43 -9.58 -22.94 11.43
N LEU A 44 -10.64 -22.65 12.18
CA LEU A 44 -10.92 -21.33 12.72
C LEU A 44 -9.89 -20.95 13.80
N SER A 45 -9.46 -21.92 14.61
CA SER A 45 -8.42 -21.69 15.61
C SER A 45 -7.06 -21.35 14.97
N ASP A 46 -6.74 -21.97 13.85
CA ASP A 46 -5.54 -21.68 13.06
C ASP A 46 -5.62 -20.28 12.42
N GLU A 47 -6.78 -19.92 11.86
CA GLU A 47 -7.03 -18.56 11.32
C GLU A 47 -6.95 -17.47 12.41
N LEU A 48 -7.46 -17.74 13.61
CA LEU A 48 -7.44 -16.82 14.77
C LEU A 48 -6.03 -16.67 15.37
N GLN A 49 -5.21 -17.71 15.27
CA GLN A 49 -3.81 -17.69 15.70
C GLN A 49 -2.96 -16.86 14.73
N GLY A 50 -3.25 -16.91 13.42
CA GLY A 50 -2.62 -16.08 12.40
C GLY A 50 -1.08 -16.18 12.46
N THR A 51 -0.40 -15.04 12.56
CA THR A 51 1.08 -14.97 12.64
C THR A 51 1.62 -15.07 14.07
N ALA A 52 0.78 -15.25 15.10
CA ALA A 52 1.21 -15.20 16.49
C ALA A 52 1.93 -16.51 16.91
N SER A 53 3.16 -16.39 17.40
CA SER A 53 3.93 -17.54 17.93
C SER A 53 3.40 -18.02 19.29
N ASP A 54 2.68 -17.17 20.03
CA ASP A 54 2.17 -17.42 21.38
C ASP A 54 0.63 -17.24 21.41
N PRO A 55 -0.13 -18.23 21.92
CA PRO A 55 -1.59 -18.13 22.07
C PRO A 55 -2.06 -16.93 22.91
N SER A 56 -1.21 -16.39 23.79
CA SER A 56 -1.52 -15.20 24.60
C SER A 56 -1.53 -13.89 23.79
N ARG A 57 -0.92 -13.89 22.60
CA ARG A 57 -0.91 -12.77 21.64
C ARG A 57 -1.85 -12.99 20.47
N ALA A 58 -2.50 -14.15 20.40
CA ALA A 58 -3.54 -14.44 19.43
C ALA A 58 -4.83 -13.67 19.77
N TYR A 59 -5.74 -13.59 18.80
CA TYR A 59 -7.09 -13.10 19.05
C TYR A 59 -7.75 -13.93 20.17
N PRO A 60 -8.48 -13.34 21.14
CA PRO A 60 -8.88 -11.93 21.26
C PRO A 60 -7.94 -11.04 22.09
N HIS A 61 -6.85 -11.59 22.64
CA HIS A 61 -6.01 -10.92 23.63
C HIS A 61 -5.11 -9.81 23.04
N ASN A 62 -5.00 -9.74 21.71
CA ASN A 62 -4.23 -8.72 21.00
C ASN A 62 -4.93 -7.35 20.87
N LEU A 63 -6.24 -7.27 21.14
CA LEU A 63 -7.06 -6.06 20.98
C LEU A 63 -6.84 -5.02 22.09
N THR A 64 -5.61 -4.53 22.22
CA THR A 64 -5.28 -3.46 23.17
C THR A 64 -4.99 -2.15 22.44
N PHE A 65 -5.45 -1.02 22.99
CA PHE A 65 -5.13 0.31 22.45
C PHE A 65 -3.62 0.55 22.38
N ILE A 66 -2.88 0.02 23.36
CA ILE A 66 -1.42 0.09 23.39
C ILE A 66 -0.81 -0.64 22.18
N GLY A 67 -1.30 -1.83 21.84
CA GLY A 67 -0.87 -2.57 20.65
C GLY A 67 -1.14 -1.80 19.35
N HIS A 68 -2.29 -1.13 19.25
CA HIS A 68 -2.63 -0.31 18.09
C HIS A 68 -1.70 0.92 17.92
N TYR A 69 -1.43 1.66 18.99
CA TYR A 69 -0.51 2.80 18.94
C TYR A 69 0.95 2.38 18.70
N GLN A 70 1.37 1.20 19.18
CA GLN A 70 2.69 0.65 18.86
C GLN A 70 2.83 0.23 17.39
N TRP A 71 1.71 -0.05 16.71
CA TRP A 71 1.71 -0.40 15.29
C TRP A 71 1.84 0.82 14.37
N LEU A 72 1.22 1.95 14.73
CA LEU A 72 1.19 3.17 13.90
C LEU A 72 2.55 3.66 13.37
N PRO A 73 3.67 3.62 14.13
CA PRO A 73 4.97 4.06 13.63
C PRO A 73 5.73 3.00 12.81
N LEU A 74 5.24 1.76 12.72
CA LEU A 74 5.92 0.70 11.97
C LEU A 74 5.88 1.03 10.47
N PRO A 75 6.97 0.76 9.72
CA PRO A 75 7.02 1.00 8.28
C PRO A 75 6.27 -0.09 7.49
N THR A 76 5.08 -0.49 7.95
CA THR A 76 4.21 -1.49 7.31
C THR A 76 2.79 -0.97 7.18
N VAL A 77 2.15 -1.30 6.06
CA VAL A 77 0.75 -0.91 5.79
C VAL A 77 -0.22 -2.03 6.18
N VAL A 78 0.29 -3.22 6.48
CA VAL A 78 -0.49 -4.42 6.79
C VAL A 78 -0.25 -4.81 8.23
N TYR A 79 -1.32 -4.82 9.04
CA TYR A 79 -1.29 -5.28 10.42
C TYR A 79 -1.09 -6.81 10.47
N GLU A 80 -0.11 -7.26 11.24
CA GLU A 80 0.12 -8.66 11.59
C GLU A 80 0.22 -8.77 13.12
N LEU A 81 -0.18 -9.92 13.67
CA LEU A 81 -0.22 -10.14 15.12
C LEU A 81 1.18 -10.12 15.74
N GLU A 82 2.16 -10.63 15.01
CA GLU A 82 3.56 -10.62 15.41
C GLU A 82 4.45 -10.25 14.23
N TYR A 83 5.38 -9.35 14.48
CA TYR A 83 6.41 -8.97 13.52
C TYR A 83 7.76 -9.46 14.00
N PRO A 84 8.66 -9.87 13.10
CA PRO A 84 10.03 -10.17 13.47
C PRO A 84 10.69 -8.89 14.01
N ARG A 85 11.16 -8.93 15.26
CA ARG A 85 11.80 -7.78 15.92
C ARG A 85 13.31 -7.96 16.05
N LEU A 86 14.03 -6.86 15.96
CA LEU A 86 15.46 -6.78 16.26
C LEU A 86 15.69 -6.76 17.77
N ASN A 87 16.77 -7.40 18.23
CA ASN A 87 17.13 -7.42 19.65
C ASN A 87 17.77 -6.11 20.14
N LYS A 88 18.34 -5.31 19.25
CA LYS A 88 19.04 -4.06 19.58
C LYS A 88 19.04 -3.07 18.41
N ILE A 89 18.98 -1.78 18.72
CA ILE A 89 19.17 -0.69 17.77
C ILE A 89 20.66 -0.55 17.47
N LYS A 90 21.05 -0.66 16.20
CA LYS A 90 22.41 -0.39 15.72
C LYS A 90 22.51 1.10 15.35
N TRP A 91 22.81 1.94 16.33
CA TRP A 91 22.96 3.39 16.13
C TRP A 91 23.96 3.80 15.04
N SER A 92 25.01 3.00 14.81
CA SER A 92 25.95 3.23 13.70
C SER A 92 25.26 3.16 12.33
N TYR A 93 24.34 2.19 12.15
CA TYR A 93 23.57 2.05 10.91
C TYR A 93 22.57 3.20 10.74
N VAL A 94 21.89 3.59 11.83
CA VAL A 94 21.00 4.76 11.81
C VAL A 94 21.76 6.03 11.42
N ALA A 95 22.92 6.27 12.06
CA ALA A 95 23.75 7.44 11.76
C ALA A 95 24.24 7.46 10.31
N GLU A 96 24.67 6.31 9.77
CA GLU A 96 25.05 6.18 8.36
C GLU A 96 23.89 6.51 7.42
N LYS A 97 22.69 5.95 7.68
CA LYS A 97 21.50 6.22 6.87
C LYS A 97 21.02 7.67 6.99
N VAL A 98 21.11 8.28 8.16
CA VAL A 98 20.78 9.71 8.36
C VAL A 98 21.77 10.60 7.60
N ALA A 99 23.07 10.28 7.64
CA ALA A 99 24.07 11.00 6.87
C ALA A 99 23.83 10.86 5.36
N ALA A 100 23.49 9.66 4.89
CA ALA A 100 23.11 9.42 3.50
C ALA A 100 21.85 10.23 3.11
N MET A 101 20.83 10.27 3.97
CA MET A 101 19.61 11.04 3.76
C MET A 101 19.89 12.53 3.56
N ILE A 102 20.71 13.12 4.44
CA ILE A 102 21.12 14.53 4.33
C ILE A 102 21.92 14.75 3.03
N GLY A 103 22.85 13.85 2.71
CA GLY A 103 23.66 13.93 1.49
C GLY A 103 22.81 13.88 0.21
N ILE A 104 21.81 13.01 0.17
CA ILE A 104 20.92 12.88 -0.99
C ILE A 104 20.03 14.12 -1.13
N ILE A 105 19.46 14.61 -0.02
CA ILE A 105 18.67 15.87 -0.06
C ILE A 105 19.52 17.02 -0.58
N PHE A 106 20.79 17.11 -0.16
CA PHE A 106 21.70 18.12 -0.68
C PHE A 106 21.95 17.96 -2.18
N VAL A 107 22.17 16.74 -2.67
CA VAL A 107 22.34 16.46 -4.11
C VAL A 107 21.07 16.80 -4.89
N MET A 108 19.87 16.47 -4.38
CA MET A 108 18.60 16.83 -5.00
C MET A 108 18.45 18.35 -5.11
N ILE A 109 18.71 19.09 -4.02
CA ILE A 109 18.71 20.56 -4.05
C ILE A 109 19.68 21.06 -5.13
N GLN A 110 20.89 20.51 -5.20
CA GLN A 110 21.87 20.88 -6.22
C GLN A 110 21.36 20.59 -7.64
N VAL A 111 20.77 19.43 -7.89
CA VAL A 111 20.24 19.06 -9.21
C VAL A 111 19.12 20.03 -9.62
N SER A 112 18.20 20.30 -8.70
CA SER A 112 17.11 21.24 -8.91
C SER A 112 17.60 22.66 -9.22
N GLN A 113 18.55 23.19 -8.44
CA GLN A 113 19.04 24.56 -8.60
C GLN A 113 19.86 24.76 -9.89
N TYR A 114 20.65 23.77 -10.30
CA TYR A 114 21.57 23.94 -11.42
C TYR A 114 21.01 23.46 -12.75
N TYR A 115 20.10 22.49 -12.76
CA TYR A 115 19.58 21.91 -14.00
C TYR A 115 18.09 22.19 -14.23
N ILE A 116 17.25 22.21 -13.19
CA ILE A 116 15.80 22.42 -13.35
C ILE A 116 15.46 23.91 -13.37
N TYR A 117 15.94 24.66 -12.38
CA TYR A 117 15.66 26.08 -12.22
C TYR A 117 15.96 26.95 -13.46
N PRO A 118 17.12 26.84 -14.15
CA PRO A 118 17.38 27.66 -15.33
C PRO A 118 16.41 27.39 -16.48
N VAL A 119 15.99 26.13 -16.68
CA VAL A 119 15.03 25.78 -17.73
C VAL A 119 13.65 26.37 -17.41
N VAL A 120 13.26 26.34 -16.13
CA VAL A 120 12.02 26.98 -15.66
C VAL A 120 12.06 28.50 -15.87
N LEU A 121 13.19 29.17 -15.61
CA LEU A 121 13.32 30.61 -15.86
C LEU A 121 13.10 30.96 -17.33
N VAL A 122 13.70 30.20 -18.25
CA VAL A 122 13.49 30.39 -19.69
C VAL A 122 12.00 30.28 -20.05
N THR A 123 11.27 29.31 -19.46
CA THR A 123 9.83 29.17 -19.70
C THR A 123 9.01 30.35 -19.17
N ILE A 124 9.42 30.94 -18.04
CA ILE A 124 8.77 32.11 -17.44
C ILE A 124 9.03 33.36 -18.29
N GLU A 125 10.26 33.57 -18.75
CA GLU A 125 10.60 34.69 -19.64
C GLU A 125 9.84 34.59 -20.97
N MET A 126 9.74 33.40 -21.56
CA MET A 126 8.89 33.16 -22.73
C MET A 126 7.41 33.48 -22.45
N ARG A 127 6.97 33.27 -21.20
CA ARG A 127 5.62 33.61 -20.73
C ARG A 127 5.40 35.12 -20.70
N GLU A 128 6.29 35.83 -20.05
CA GLU A 128 6.22 37.27 -19.77
C GLU A 128 6.43 38.12 -21.03
N ASN A 129 7.28 37.68 -21.94
CA ASN A 129 7.51 38.35 -23.24
C ASN A 129 6.33 38.24 -24.22
N GLY A 130 5.19 37.68 -23.80
CA GLY A 130 3.98 37.62 -24.64
C GLY A 130 4.09 36.72 -25.87
N MET A 131 5.08 35.79 -25.88
CA MET A 131 5.33 34.92 -27.03
C MET A 131 4.07 34.12 -27.41
N PRO A 132 3.66 34.09 -28.69
CA PRO A 132 2.46 33.37 -29.12
C PRO A 132 2.57 31.87 -28.81
N LEU A 133 1.45 31.25 -28.44
CA LEU A 133 1.37 29.85 -28.01
C LEU A 133 2.00 28.87 -29.01
N ILE A 134 1.85 29.14 -30.31
CA ILE A 134 2.38 28.30 -31.38
C ILE A 134 3.92 28.27 -31.39
N ALA A 135 4.57 29.38 -31.04
CA ALA A 135 6.03 29.46 -30.96
C ALA A 135 6.54 28.71 -29.72
N ARG A 136 5.84 28.82 -28.58
CA ARG A 136 6.16 28.04 -27.37
C ARG A 136 6.04 26.53 -27.59
N PHE A 137 5.01 26.10 -28.34
CA PHE A 137 4.82 24.69 -28.67
C PHE A 137 5.98 24.12 -29.49
N ARG A 138 6.65 24.95 -30.29
CA ARG A 138 7.82 24.55 -31.08
C ARG A 138 9.08 24.38 -30.23
N GLU A 139 9.24 25.21 -29.20
CA GLU A 139 10.37 25.15 -28.26
C GLU A 139 10.18 24.08 -27.17
N PHE A 140 8.93 23.69 -26.89
CA PHE A 140 8.58 22.74 -25.84
C PHE A 140 9.35 21.40 -25.88
N PRO A 141 9.59 20.75 -27.03
CA PRO A 141 10.35 19.49 -27.08
C PRO A 141 11.79 19.64 -26.61
N TRP A 142 12.43 20.78 -26.88
CA TRP A 142 13.81 21.06 -26.45
C TRP A 142 13.86 21.25 -24.93
N LEU A 143 12.96 22.08 -24.39
CA LEU A 143 12.81 22.29 -22.95
C LEU A 143 12.51 20.99 -22.21
N LEU A 144 11.66 20.13 -22.80
CA LEU A 144 11.35 18.83 -22.23
C LEU A 144 12.58 17.90 -22.26
N GLY A 145 13.38 17.94 -23.32
CA GLY A 145 14.65 17.20 -23.42
C GLY A 145 15.64 17.61 -22.33
N ASP A 146 15.79 18.91 -22.09
CA ASP A 146 16.67 19.44 -21.04
C ASP A 146 16.19 19.06 -19.63
N LEU A 147 14.88 18.92 -19.45
CA LEU A 147 14.27 18.53 -18.17
C LEU A 147 14.21 17.00 -17.95
N LEU A 148 14.27 16.19 -19.00
CA LEU A 148 14.07 14.74 -18.90
C LEU A 148 15.11 14.07 -18.00
N PHE A 149 16.39 14.39 -18.21
CA PHE A 149 17.48 13.85 -17.40
C PHE A 149 17.46 14.28 -15.93
N PRO A 150 17.35 15.58 -15.59
CA PRO A 150 17.28 15.98 -14.19
C PRO A 150 16.02 15.45 -13.49
N PHE A 151 14.86 15.38 -14.14
CA PHE A 151 13.68 14.75 -13.55
C PHE A 151 13.86 13.24 -13.33
N MET A 152 14.48 12.53 -14.27
CA MET A 152 14.79 11.11 -14.09
C MET A 152 15.75 10.89 -12.91
N MET A 153 16.75 11.76 -12.76
CA MET A 153 17.68 11.72 -11.63
C MET A 153 16.95 11.98 -10.30
N GLU A 154 16.14 13.03 -10.23
CA GLU A 154 15.31 13.34 -9.05
C GLU A 154 14.36 12.20 -8.69
N TYR A 155 13.75 11.56 -9.69
CA TYR A 155 12.89 10.41 -9.48
C TYR A 155 13.62 9.24 -8.81
N LEU A 156 14.83 8.91 -9.30
CA LEU A 156 15.65 7.84 -8.74
C LEU A 156 16.19 8.19 -7.33
N LEU A 157 16.61 9.44 -7.12
CA LEU A 157 17.08 9.93 -5.82
C LEU A 157 15.95 9.96 -4.79
N THR A 158 14.75 10.40 -5.18
CA THR A 158 13.56 10.38 -4.32
C THR A 158 13.19 8.96 -3.94
N TRP A 159 13.25 8.02 -4.89
CA TRP A 159 13.02 6.60 -4.59
C TRP A 159 14.03 6.10 -3.56
N TYR A 160 15.33 6.32 -3.78
CA TYR A 160 16.35 5.89 -2.82
C TYR A 160 16.17 6.56 -1.45
N LEU A 161 15.84 7.85 -1.41
CA LEU A 161 15.60 8.60 -0.18
C LEU A 161 14.50 7.93 0.65
N ILE A 162 13.35 7.65 0.05
CA ILE A 162 12.21 7.06 0.77
C ILE A 162 12.53 5.61 1.18
N TRP A 163 12.89 4.77 0.21
CA TRP A 163 12.95 3.32 0.40
C TRP A 163 14.22 2.86 1.12
N GLU A 164 15.36 3.47 0.81
CA GLU A 164 16.66 3.01 1.31
C GLU A 164 17.14 3.79 2.54
N THR A 165 16.68 5.05 2.73
CA THR A 165 17.05 5.84 3.92
C THR A 165 15.90 5.93 4.93
N VAL A 166 14.77 6.55 4.58
CA VAL A 166 13.70 6.86 5.54
C VAL A 166 13.09 5.59 6.14
N LEU A 167 12.67 4.62 5.31
CA LEU A 167 12.06 3.40 5.81
C LEU A 167 13.03 2.53 6.62
N ASN A 168 14.29 2.45 6.22
CA ASN A 168 15.32 1.71 6.98
C ASN A 168 15.64 2.38 8.33
N ILE A 169 15.64 3.71 8.40
CA ILE A 169 15.79 4.45 9.66
C ILE A 169 14.58 4.16 10.57
N LEU A 170 13.36 4.28 10.03
CA LEU A 170 12.14 4.00 10.77
C LEU A 170 12.09 2.54 11.25
N ALA A 171 12.49 1.59 10.40
CA ALA A 171 12.57 0.18 10.75
C ALA A 171 13.51 -0.05 11.94
N GLU A 172 14.69 0.56 11.91
CA GLU A 172 15.66 0.39 12.99
C GLU A 172 15.22 1.06 14.29
N LEU A 173 14.59 2.23 14.22
CA LEU A 173 14.04 2.94 15.39
C LEU A 173 12.85 2.20 16.02
N THR A 174 12.08 1.46 15.21
CA THR A 174 10.92 0.68 15.66
C THR A 174 11.25 -0.79 15.97
N TYR A 175 12.53 -1.18 15.90
CA TYR A 175 12.98 -2.57 16.04
C TYR A 175 12.38 -3.52 15.01
N PHE A 176 11.93 -3.03 13.86
CA PHE A 176 11.35 -3.83 12.79
C PHE A 176 12.44 -4.54 11.99
N ALA A 177 12.46 -5.88 12.03
CA ALA A 177 13.52 -6.67 11.42
C ALA A 177 13.33 -6.93 9.92
N ASP A 178 12.09 -6.90 9.43
CA ASP A 178 11.82 -7.13 8.01
C ASP A 178 12.09 -5.86 7.20
N ARG A 179 13.18 -5.84 6.45
CA ARG A 179 13.59 -4.67 5.66
C ARG A 179 13.38 -4.83 4.16
N HIS A 180 12.57 -5.82 3.76
CA HIS A 180 12.29 -6.09 2.34
C HIS A 180 11.22 -5.13 1.79
N PHE A 181 11.54 -3.84 1.74
CA PHE A 181 10.60 -2.83 1.23
C PHE A 181 10.53 -2.78 -0.30
N TYR A 182 11.57 -3.25 -0.99
CA TYR A 182 11.66 -3.29 -2.46
C TYR A 182 12.45 -4.52 -2.91
N ASP A 183 12.37 -4.85 -4.20
CA ASP A 183 13.15 -5.91 -4.86
C ASP A 183 13.93 -5.33 -6.06
N ALA A 184 14.58 -6.17 -6.86
CA ALA A 184 15.35 -5.79 -8.04
C ALA A 184 14.48 -5.29 -9.21
N TRP A 185 13.68 -4.24 -8.97
CA TRP A 185 12.72 -3.65 -9.91
C TRP A 185 13.37 -3.11 -11.18
N TRP A 186 14.68 -2.79 -11.14
CA TRP A 186 15.44 -2.35 -12.30
C TRP A 186 15.65 -3.47 -13.33
N ASN A 187 15.49 -4.73 -12.93
CA ASN A 187 15.56 -5.91 -13.82
C ASN A 187 14.17 -6.38 -14.28
N SER A 188 13.09 -5.67 -13.92
CA SER A 188 11.74 -6.08 -14.28
C SER A 188 11.49 -5.92 -15.79
N VAL A 189 11.00 -6.98 -16.43
CA VAL A 189 10.72 -7.00 -17.89
C VAL A 189 9.29 -6.62 -18.25
N SER A 190 8.41 -6.53 -17.24
CA SER A 190 7.00 -6.21 -17.41
C SER A 190 6.56 -5.15 -16.39
N TRP A 191 5.54 -4.38 -16.76
CA TRP A 191 5.00 -3.32 -15.90
C TRP A 191 4.39 -3.87 -14.59
N ASP A 192 3.74 -5.03 -14.65
CA ASP A 192 3.21 -5.71 -13.46
C ASP A 192 4.33 -6.06 -12.47
N GLN A 193 5.42 -6.64 -12.99
CA GLN A 193 6.59 -7.00 -12.18
C GLN A 193 7.24 -5.75 -11.59
N PHE A 194 7.44 -4.70 -12.40
CA PHE A 194 7.97 -3.43 -11.93
C PHE A 194 7.13 -2.85 -10.78
N ALA A 195 5.80 -2.79 -10.93
CA ALA A 195 4.91 -2.23 -9.93
C ALA A 195 4.93 -3.01 -8.59
N ARG A 196 5.11 -4.33 -8.65
CA ARG A 196 5.25 -5.19 -7.46
C ARG A 196 6.60 -5.01 -6.77
N ASP A 197 7.67 -4.97 -7.56
CA ASP A 197 9.05 -4.98 -7.04
C ASP A 197 9.48 -3.57 -6.57
N TRP A 198 8.89 -2.51 -7.14
CA TRP A 198 9.18 -1.11 -6.81
C TRP A 198 8.69 -0.68 -5.43
N ASN A 199 7.49 -1.11 -5.03
CA ASN A 199 6.85 -0.74 -3.77
C ASN A 199 6.07 -1.96 -3.23
N ARG A 200 6.82 -2.86 -2.60
CA ARG A 200 6.28 -4.13 -2.11
C ARG A 200 5.23 -3.92 -1.01
N PRO A 201 5.41 -3.05 0.01
CA PRO A 201 4.41 -2.85 1.06
C PRO A 201 3.04 -2.41 0.52
N VAL A 202 3.02 -1.48 -0.43
CA VAL A 202 1.76 -1.04 -1.04
C VAL A 202 1.18 -2.13 -1.94
N HIS A 203 2.01 -2.86 -2.69
CA HIS A 203 1.52 -3.97 -3.50
C HIS A 203 0.85 -5.05 -2.63
N ILE A 204 1.48 -5.47 -1.54
CA ILE A 204 0.92 -6.45 -0.59
C ILE A 204 -0.36 -5.90 0.05
N PHE A 205 -0.37 -4.62 0.43
CA PHE A 205 -1.58 -3.98 0.97
C PHE A 205 -2.74 -4.02 -0.03
N LEU A 206 -2.51 -3.60 -1.27
CA LEU A 206 -3.52 -3.63 -2.33
C LEU A 206 -3.99 -5.05 -2.62
N LEU A 207 -3.09 -6.04 -2.62
CA LEU A 207 -3.47 -7.44 -2.82
C LEU A 207 -4.34 -7.95 -1.66
N ARG A 208 -3.91 -7.77 -0.40
CA ARG A 208 -4.58 -8.32 0.78
C ARG A 208 -5.87 -7.57 1.12
N HIS A 209 -5.89 -6.24 1.04
CA HIS A 209 -7.01 -5.41 1.50
C HIS A 209 -7.93 -4.93 0.38
N VAL A 210 -7.43 -4.78 -0.86
CA VAL A 210 -8.27 -4.34 -1.97
C VAL A 210 -8.69 -5.53 -2.81
N TYR A 211 -7.76 -6.39 -3.23
CA TYR A 211 -8.10 -7.48 -4.14
C TYR A 211 -8.87 -8.62 -3.44
N HIS A 212 -8.35 -9.16 -2.33
CA HIS A 212 -9.05 -10.23 -1.59
C HIS A 212 -10.36 -9.74 -0.98
N SER A 213 -10.38 -8.55 -0.39
CA SER A 213 -11.63 -7.98 0.14
C SER A 213 -12.62 -7.57 -0.95
N SER A 214 -12.18 -7.13 -2.14
CA SER A 214 -13.12 -6.85 -3.25
C SER A 214 -13.67 -8.13 -3.89
N ILE A 215 -12.89 -9.20 -3.96
CA ILE A 215 -13.37 -10.49 -4.46
C ILE A 215 -14.33 -11.16 -3.46
N SER A 216 -14.02 -11.07 -2.16
CA SER A 216 -14.85 -11.65 -1.10
C SER A 216 -16.12 -10.81 -0.80
N SER A 217 -16.00 -9.49 -0.76
CA SER A 217 -17.11 -8.60 -0.36
C SER A 217 -17.95 -8.08 -1.52
N LEU A 218 -17.40 -7.94 -2.74
CA LEU A 218 -18.03 -7.04 -3.72
C LEU A 218 -18.46 -7.64 -5.04
N LYS A 219 -17.89 -8.73 -5.61
CA LYS A 219 -18.32 -9.25 -6.93
C LYS A 219 -18.66 -8.15 -7.98
N VAL A 220 -17.96 -7.00 -7.96
CA VAL A 220 -18.36 -5.81 -8.74
C VAL A 220 -17.17 -5.29 -9.54
N ASN A 221 -17.50 -4.81 -10.74
CA ASN A 221 -16.61 -4.45 -11.83
C ASN A 221 -15.78 -3.18 -11.53
N LYS A 222 -14.45 -3.28 -11.67
CA LYS A 222 -13.43 -2.24 -11.43
C LYS A 222 -13.73 -0.89 -12.10
N HIS A 223 -14.41 -0.90 -13.25
CA HIS A 223 -14.71 0.32 -13.99
C HIS A 223 -15.69 1.26 -13.28
N ALA A 224 -16.66 0.73 -12.53
CA ALA A 224 -17.64 1.57 -11.82
C ALA A 224 -17.00 2.30 -10.63
N ALA A 225 -16.08 1.65 -9.92
CA ALA A 225 -15.36 2.24 -8.79
C ALA A 225 -14.45 3.39 -9.23
N THR A 226 -13.74 3.26 -10.36
CA THR A 226 -12.89 4.32 -10.90
C THR A 226 -13.71 5.56 -11.29
N ILE A 227 -14.89 5.35 -11.88
CA ILE A 227 -15.77 6.46 -12.29
C ILE A 227 -16.27 7.24 -11.07
N ILE A 228 -16.72 6.53 -10.01
CA ILE A 228 -17.22 7.17 -8.80
C ILE A 228 -16.11 7.98 -8.10
N THR A 229 -14.90 7.43 -7.99
CA THR A 229 -13.75 8.13 -7.38
C THR A 229 -13.34 9.37 -8.17
N PHE A 230 -13.41 9.33 -9.50
CA PHE A 230 -13.11 10.47 -10.35
C PHE A 230 -14.12 11.61 -10.17
N PHE A 231 -15.41 11.29 -10.11
CA PHE A 231 -16.46 12.29 -9.89
C PHE A 231 -16.41 12.91 -8.50
N LEU A 232 -16.08 12.13 -7.46
CA LEU A 232 -15.95 12.64 -6.11
C LEU A 232 -14.75 13.60 -5.97
N SER A 233 -13.61 13.24 -6.57
CA SER A 233 -12.41 14.09 -6.61
C SER A 233 -12.64 15.41 -7.36
N ALA A 234 -13.33 15.33 -8.51
CA ALA A 234 -13.70 16.52 -9.28
C ALA A 234 -14.62 17.45 -8.50
N TYR A 235 -15.63 16.92 -7.82
CA TYR A 235 -16.55 17.70 -6.99
C TYR A 235 -15.83 18.43 -5.85
N VAL A 236 -14.99 17.73 -5.09
CA VAL A 236 -14.22 18.31 -3.98
C VAL A 236 -13.27 19.41 -4.46
N SER A 237 -12.58 19.18 -5.58
CA SER A 237 -11.65 20.16 -6.16
C SER A 237 -12.38 21.44 -6.63
N ILE A 238 -13.55 21.29 -7.26
CA ILE A 238 -14.38 22.42 -7.71
C ILE A 238 -14.95 23.19 -6.51
N ALA A 239 -15.46 22.48 -5.49
CA ALA A 239 -16.01 23.10 -4.29
C ALA A 239 -14.94 23.90 -3.52
N ALA A 240 -13.72 23.36 -3.40
CA ALA A 240 -12.60 24.06 -2.76
C ALA A 240 -12.23 25.36 -3.50
N ARG A 241 -12.13 25.32 -4.84
CA ARG A 241 -11.88 26.52 -5.65
C ARG A 241 -13.00 27.56 -5.57
N SER A 242 -14.25 27.12 -5.46
CA SER A 242 -15.41 28.02 -5.34
C SER A 242 -15.45 28.75 -3.99
N LEU A 243 -14.97 28.12 -2.92
CA LEU A 243 -14.89 28.74 -1.59
C LEU A 243 -13.78 29.78 -1.55
N GLU A 244 -12.60 29.47 -2.09
CA GLU A 244 -11.50 30.44 -2.21
C GLU A 244 -11.88 31.66 -3.06
N SER A 245 -12.64 31.48 -4.16
CA SER A 245 -13.08 32.61 -4.98
C SER A 245 -14.09 33.52 -4.26
N ASN A 246 -14.94 32.96 -3.37
CA ASN A 246 -15.90 33.75 -2.60
C ASN A 246 -15.21 34.51 -1.45
N GLU A 247 -14.23 33.92 -0.77
CA GLU A 247 -13.45 34.63 0.26
C GLU A 247 -12.61 35.78 -0.30
N LEU A 248 -12.13 35.67 -1.55
CA LEU A 248 -11.41 36.76 -2.22
C LEU A 248 -12.34 37.89 -2.69
N ALA A 249 -13.60 37.58 -3.00
CA ALA A 249 -14.61 38.56 -3.39
C ALA A 249 -15.20 39.33 -2.18
N GLU A 250 -15.25 38.72 -0.99
CA GLU A 250 -15.65 39.40 0.25
C GLU A 250 -14.55 40.29 0.85
N ARG A 251 -13.30 40.11 0.42
CA ARG A 251 -12.14 40.91 0.86
C ARG A 251 -11.80 42.10 -0.03
N SER A 252 -12.49 42.29 -1.17
CA SER A 252 -12.36 43.43 -2.08
C SER A 252 -13.49 44.44 -1.90
#